data_AF-A0A257RP70-F1
#
_entry.id   AF-A0A257RP70-F1
#
_cell.length_a   1.000
_cell.length_b   1.000
_cell.length_c   1.000
_cell.angle_alpha   90.00
_cell.angle_beta   90.00
_cell.angle_gamma   90.00
#
_symmetry.space_group_name_H-M   'P 1'
#
loop_
_entity.id
_entity.type
_entity.pdbx_description
1 polymer ?
#
loop_
_entity_poly.entity_id
_entity_poly.type
_entity_poly.pdbx_seq_one_letter_code
_entity_poly.pdbx_strand_id
1 'polypeptide(L)'
;GASLLLIHPLLASNAQRFEKRHLVVAFIILVANAGGALSPLGDPPLLVGFLRGVPFFWPLTYLLVPMLMVAVPVLAVCYAIDRHLARREAPPLAQTLRLRGTLNMLLLLLLTGAITLEGFWHPGNIRLAGAAIPGEQALATLVAGFCILLSELFTPRAIRQHNRFAWSAMREIIILFFAIFVTIAPVLSLLHQVDLRQAHPALWFWLAGICSALLDSAPTYLMFFEAAGGHAASLVTPPSRLLSAIASGAVFFGAATYLGNAPNLMIRAIAARRGVKMPGFALYSAIACAILLPIFMIMSLTIFR
;
A
#
# COMPACT_ATOMS: atom_id res chain seq x y z
N GLY A 1 5.84 -1.93 1.74
CA GLY A 1 7.17 -2.37 2.22
C GLY A 1 7.08 -3.62 3.11
N ALA A 2 6.49 -3.52 4.30
CA ALA A 2 6.41 -4.62 5.26
C ALA A 2 5.72 -5.89 4.71
N SER A 3 4.68 -5.75 3.88
CA SER A 3 3.99 -6.88 3.23
C SER A 3 4.92 -7.77 2.40
N LEU A 4 5.90 -7.17 1.71
CA LEU A 4 6.90 -7.89 0.91
C LEU A 4 7.87 -8.70 1.77
N LEU A 5 8.11 -8.28 3.02
CA LEU A 5 8.92 -9.04 3.97
C LEU A 5 8.07 -10.14 4.61
N LEU A 6 6.83 -9.83 5.01
CA LEU A 6 5.95 -10.71 5.78
C LEU A 6 5.30 -11.84 4.96
N ILE A 7 5.25 -11.73 3.63
CA ILE A 7 4.79 -12.83 2.78
C ILE A 7 5.70 -14.06 2.87
N HIS A 8 7.00 -13.86 3.08
CA HIS A 8 7.97 -14.95 3.20
C HIS A 8 7.74 -15.85 4.42
N PRO A 9 7.63 -15.32 5.66
CA PRO A 9 7.29 -16.12 6.82
C PRO A 9 5.87 -16.70 6.71
N LEU A 10 4.89 -15.98 6.17
CA LEU A 10 3.53 -16.53 5.97
C LEU A 10 3.57 -17.81 5.12
N LEU A 11 4.24 -17.78 3.97
CA LEU A 11 4.36 -18.93 3.08
C LEU A 11 5.24 -20.05 3.67
N ALA A 12 6.23 -19.71 4.49
CA ALA A 12 7.08 -20.69 5.16
C ALA A 12 6.33 -21.44 6.27
N SER A 13 5.60 -20.72 7.13
CA SER A 13 4.76 -21.32 8.18
C SER A 13 3.64 -22.20 7.62
N ASN A 14 3.20 -21.90 6.40
CA ASN A 14 2.18 -22.67 5.69
C ASN A 14 2.77 -23.63 4.64
N ALA A 15 4.07 -23.95 4.72
CA ALA A 15 4.73 -24.79 3.71
C ALA A 15 4.09 -26.19 3.56
N GLN A 16 3.57 -26.76 4.64
CA GLN A 16 2.96 -28.09 4.69
C GLN A 16 1.49 -28.13 4.24
N ARG A 17 0.83 -26.98 4.11
CA ARG A 17 -0.56 -26.87 3.64
C ARG A 17 -0.70 -27.34 2.18
N PHE A 18 -1.80 -27.98 1.83
CA PHE A 18 -2.10 -28.28 0.43
C PHE A 18 -2.59 -27.02 -0.31
N GLU A 19 -3.49 -26.28 0.33
CA GLU A 19 -4.12 -25.10 -0.25
C GLU A 19 -3.71 -23.84 0.52
N LYS A 20 -3.19 -22.85 -0.21
CA LYS A 20 -2.61 -21.60 0.36
C LYS A 20 -3.07 -20.36 -0.38
N ARG A 21 -3.84 -20.50 -1.48
CA ARG A 21 -4.23 -19.38 -2.34
C ARG A 21 -5.07 -18.36 -1.58
N HIS A 22 -6.01 -18.82 -0.73
CA HIS A 22 -6.83 -17.95 0.10
C HIS A 22 -6.00 -17.10 1.07
N LEU A 23 -4.93 -17.67 1.65
CA LEU A 23 -4.02 -16.94 2.53
C LEU A 23 -3.30 -15.82 1.77
N VAL A 24 -2.82 -16.08 0.55
CA VAL A 24 -2.13 -15.07 -0.24
C VAL A 24 -3.10 -13.97 -0.71
N VAL A 25 -4.31 -14.33 -1.15
CA VAL A 25 -5.34 -13.35 -1.54
C VAL A 25 -5.73 -12.47 -0.35
N ALA A 26 -6.02 -13.08 0.81
CA ALA A 26 -6.32 -12.33 2.02
C ALA A 26 -5.14 -11.47 2.47
N PHE A 27 -3.90 -11.96 2.33
CA PHE A 27 -2.70 -11.19 2.64
C PHE A 27 -2.55 -9.95 1.76
N ILE A 28 -2.87 -10.05 0.47
CA ILE A 28 -2.89 -8.88 -0.43
C ILE A 28 -3.93 -7.86 0.07
N ILE A 29 -5.16 -8.30 0.36
CA ILE A 29 -6.23 -7.39 0.80
C ILE A 29 -5.90 -6.77 2.17
N LEU A 30 -5.56 -7.59 3.16
CA LEU A 30 -5.41 -7.19 4.55
C LEU A 30 -4.08 -6.52 4.85
N VAL A 31 -2.97 -7.02 4.32
CA VAL A 31 -1.62 -6.60 4.74
C VAL A 31 -1.00 -5.67 3.70
N ALA A 32 -1.22 -5.93 2.42
CA ALA A 32 -0.61 -5.12 1.36
C ALA A 32 -1.39 -3.85 1.01
N ASN A 33 -2.66 -3.75 1.44
CA ASN A 33 -3.51 -2.58 1.20
C ASN A 33 -4.13 -2.07 2.51
N ALA A 34 -5.18 -2.73 3.03
CA ALA A 34 -5.92 -2.21 4.18
C ALA A 34 -5.06 -1.97 5.44
N GLY A 35 -4.07 -2.81 5.70
CA GLY A 35 -3.18 -2.72 6.86
C GLY A 35 -2.24 -1.50 6.85
N GLY A 36 -2.05 -0.86 5.71
CA GLY A 36 -1.30 0.39 5.57
C GLY A 36 -2.11 1.63 5.95
N ALA A 37 -3.43 1.52 6.14
CA ALA A 37 -4.32 2.68 6.21
C ALA A 37 -4.17 3.55 7.47
N LEU A 38 -3.55 3.05 8.55
CA LEU A 38 -3.49 3.75 9.84
C LEU A 38 -2.25 4.62 10.01
N SER A 39 -1.35 4.65 9.04
CA SER A 39 -0.12 5.45 9.09
C SER A 39 0.21 5.99 7.70
N PRO A 40 0.69 7.25 7.59
CA PRO A 40 1.23 7.76 6.34
C PRO A 40 2.33 6.88 5.74
N LEU A 41 3.10 6.19 6.59
CA LEU A 41 4.19 5.32 6.16
C LEU A 41 3.71 3.95 5.68
N GLY A 42 2.44 3.61 5.92
CA GLY A 42 1.87 2.30 5.67
C GLY A 42 1.52 2.06 4.20
N ASP A 43 1.05 3.08 3.49
CA ASP A 43 0.60 3.01 2.10
C ASP A 43 1.03 4.26 1.30
N PRO A 44 1.52 4.13 0.05
CA PRO A 44 1.95 5.27 -0.76
C PRO A 44 0.97 6.47 -0.87
N PRO A 45 -0.36 6.28 -1.03
CA PRO A 45 -1.34 7.36 -1.01
C PRO A 45 -1.23 8.27 0.22
N LEU A 46 -1.12 7.65 1.40
CA LEU A 46 -1.11 8.38 2.66
C LEU A 46 0.23 9.07 2.89
N LEU A 47 1.33 8.49 2.40
CA LEU A 47 2.63 9.15 2.38
C LEU A 47 2.56 10.42 1.53
N VAL A 48 1.99 10.34 0.32
CA VAL A 48 1.81 11.50 -0.55
C VAL A 48 0.95 12.56 0.15
N GLY A 49 -0.13 12.18 0.82
CA GLY A 49 -0.95 13.10 1.61
C GLY A 49 -0.14 13.81 2.72
N PHE A 50 0.67 13.05 3.47
CA PHE A 50 1.52 13.60 4.53
C PHE A 50 2.56 14.59 4.00
N LEU A 51 3.21 14.28 2.88
CA LEU A 51 4.12 15.21 2.20
C LEU A 51 3.42 16.47 1.65
N ARG A 52 2.10 16.43 1.47
CA ARG A 52 1.25 17.58 1.12
C ARG A 52 0.67 18.31 2.34
N GLY A 53 1.06 17.94 3.55
CA GLY A 53 0.68 18.61 4.78
C GLY A 53 -0.49 17.98 5.54
N VAL A 54 -0.94 16.78 5.19
CA VAL A 54 -1.92 16.04 6.00
C VAL A 54 -1.26 15.60 7.31
N PRO A 55 -1.86 15.84 8.50
CA PRO A 55 -1.25 15.48 9.78
C PRO A 55 -0.93 13.99 9.92
N PHE A 56 0.16 13.66 10.60
CA PHE A 56 0.62 12.28 10.76
C PHE A 56 -0.43 11.33 11.36
N PHE A 57 -1.17 11.78 12.38
CA PHE A 57 -2.21 10.99 13.06
C PHE A 57 -3.60 11.08 12.42
N TRP A 58 -3.75 11.83 11.32
CA TRP A 58 -5.01 11.93 10.61
C TRP A 58 -5.52 10.55 10.10
N PRO A 59 -4.69 9.71 9.45
CA PRO A 59 -5.15 8.39 8.99
C PRO A 59 -5.63 7.50 10.14
N LEU A 60 -4.91 7.51 11.26
CA LEU A 60 -5.33 6.76 12.46
C LEU A 60 -6.71 7.20 12.95
N THR A 61 -7.00 8.50 12.91
CA THR A 61 -8.25 9.05 13.42
C THR A 61 -9.43 8.78 12.48
N TYR A 62 -9.23 8.98 11.17
CA TYR A 62 -10.32 8.99 10.19
C TYR A 62 -10.45 7.70 9.38
N LEU A 63 -9.39 6.88 9.28
CA LEU A 63 -9.38 5.64 8.51
C LEU A 63 -9.48 4.37 9.37
N LEU A 64 -9.46 4.48 10.71
CA LEU A 64 -9.60 3.32 11.59
C LEU A 64 -10.92 2.56 11.36
N VAL A 65 -12.04 3.27 11.37
CA VAL A 65 -13.35 2.64 11.14
C VAL A 65 -13.47 2.07 9.71
N PRO A 66 -13.16 2.83 8.63
CA PRO A 66 -13.10 2.27 7.28
C PRO A 66 -12.20 1.02 7.15
N MET A 67 -11.00 1.06 7.75
CA MET A 67 -10.05 -0.05 7.73
C MET A 67 -10.63 -1.28 8.44
N LEU A 68 -11.27 -1.13 9.60
CA LEU A 68 -11.93 -2.22 10.31
C LEU A 68 -13.10 -2.82 9.52
N MET A 69 -13.87 -2.00 8.81
CA MET A 69 -14.95 -2.47 7.94
C MET A 69 -14.45 -3.38 6.82
N VAL A 70 -13.22 -3.19 6.34
CA VAL A 70 -12.58 -4.11 5.38
C VAL A 70 -11.92 -5.28 6.08
N ALA A 71 -11.13 -5.00 7.11
CA ALA A 71 -10.26 -6.00 7.71
C ALA A 71 -11.04 -7.09 8.46
N VAL A 72 -12.07 -6.72 9.24
CA VAL A 72 -12.81 -7.67 10.06
C VAL A 72 -13.56 -8.71 9.21
N PRO A 73 -14.37 -8.32 8.20
CA PRO A 73 -15.08 -9.29 7.37
C PRO A 73 -14.13 -10.16 6.53
N VAL A 74 -13.09 -9.56 5.93
CA VAL A 74 -12.12 -10.30 5.11
C VAL A 74 -11.34 -11.30 5.96
N LEU A 75 -10.91 -10.90 7.16
CA LEU A 75 -10.22 -11.79 8.09
C LEU A 75 -11.15 -12.91 8.57
N ALA A 76 -12.42 -12.61 8.87
CA ALA A 76 -13.40 -13.62 9.26
C ALA A 76 -13.65 -14.66 8.16
N VAL A 77 -13.82 -14.21 6.90
CA VAL A 77 -13.96 -15.10 5.74
C VAL A 77 -12.70 -15.94 5.52
N CYS A 78 -11.53 -15.31 5.57
CA CYS A 78 -10.25 -16.02 5.42
C CYS A 78 -10.08 -17.07 6.51
N TYR A 79 -10.34 -16.73 7.77
CA TYR A 79 -10.26 -17.63 8.91
C TYR A 79 -11.25 -18.79 8.80
N ALA A 80 -12.48 -18.54 8.36
CA ALA A 80 -13.49 -19.58 8.15
C ALA A 80 -13.05 -20.60 7.07
N ILE A 81 -12.56 -20.10 5.93
CA ILE A 81 -12.03 -20.93 4.84
C ILE A 81 -10.81 -21.71 5.31
N ASP A 82 -9.84 -21.03 5.95
CA ASP A 82 -8.61 -21.64 6.42
C ASP A 82 -8.90 -22.73 7.46
N ARG A 83 -9.79 -22.47 8.41
CA ARG A 83 -10.21 -23.45 9.41
C ARG A 83 -10.90 -24.66 8.77
N HIS A 84 -11.70 -24.48 7.71
CA HIS A 84 -12.35 -25.59 7.02
C HIS A 84 -11.33 -26.48 6.30
N LEU A 85 -10.38 -25.88 5.58
CA LEU A 85 -9.32 -26.59 4.86
C LEU A 85 -8.36 -27.29 5.84
N ALA A 86 -8.01 -26.61 6.93
CA ALA A 86 -7.10 -27.12 7.96
C ALA A 86 -7.58 -28.39 8.65
N ARG A 87 -8.90 -28.62 8.75
CA ARG A 87 -9.46 -29.82 9.40
C ARG A 87 -9.03 -31.12 8.74
N ARG A 88 -8.61 -31.07 7.47
CA ARG A 88 -8.24 -32.24 6.67
C ARG A 88 -6.72 -32.43 6.59
N GLU A 89 -5.95 -31.63 7.32
CA GLU A 89 -4.51 -31.58 7.24
C GLU A 89 -3.86 -31.89 8.59
N ALA A 90 -2.65 -32.46 8.55
CA ALA A 90 -1.88 -32.69 9.77
C ALA A 90 -1.53 -31.36 10.46
N PRO A 91 -1.49 -31.31 11.80
CA PRO A 91 -1.06 -30.12 12.51
C PRO A 91 0.37 -29.74 12.09
N PRO A 92 0.65 -28.45 11.86
CA PRO A 92 1.96 -28.03 11.39
C PRO A 92 3.02 -28.30 12.45
N LEU A 93 4.23 -28.64 12.02
CA LEU A 93 5.38 -28.73 12.92
C LEU A 93 5.72 -27.33 13.46
N ALA A 94 5.88 -27.23 14.78
CA ALA A 94 6.31 -25.99 15.42
C ALA A 94 7.73 -25.64 14.95
N GLN A 95 7.89 -24.43 14.41
CA GLN A 95 9.19 -23.90 13.99
C GLN A 95 9.48 -22.61 14.76
N THR A 96 10.70 -22.45 15.26
CA THR A 96 11.11 -21.22 15.93
C THR A 96 11.25 -20.10 14.90
N LEU A 97 10.51 -19.01 15.07
CA LEU A 97 10.72 -17.79 14.28
C LEU A 97 12.04 -17.14 14.71
N ARG A 98 12.98 -16.99 13.76
CA ARG A 98 14.27 -16.34 13.98
C ARG A 98 14.40 -15.14 13.06
N LEU A 99 14.60 -13.97 13.66
CA LEU A 99 14.92 -12.75 12.94
C LEU A 99 16.44 -12.65 12.79
N ARG A 100 16.93 -12.45 11.56
CA ARG A 100 18.36 -12.28 11.24
C ARG A 100 18.55 -11.01 10.42
N GLY A 101 19.69 -10.35 10.62
CA GLY A 101 20.04 -9.11 9.92
C GLY A 101 19.65 -7.85 10.69
N THR A 102 20.09 -7.76 11.95
CA THR A 102 19.87 -6.60 12.83
C THR A 102 20.32 -5.28 12.19
N LEU A 103 21.41 -5.29 11.41
CA LEU A 103 21.84 -4.13 10.64
C LEU A 103 20.72 -3.60 9.73
N ASN A 104 20.10 -4.46 8.92
CA ASN A 104 19.02 -4.02 8.03
C ASN A 104 17.77 -3.58 8.80
N MET A 105 17.54 -4.12 9.99
CA MET A 105 16.46 -3.63 10.87
C MET A 105 16.75 -2.21 11.36
N LEU A 106 17.98 -1.93 11.78
CA LEU A 106 18.42 -0.60 12.19
C LEU A 106 18.37 0.39 11.03
N LEU A 107 18.82 -0.02 9.84
CA LEU A 107 18.74 0.81 8.63
C LEU A 107 17.27 1.10 8.23
N LEU A 108 16.38 0.13 8.37
CA LEU A 108 14.95 0.32 8.11
C LEU A 108 14.30 1.25 9.13
N LEU A 109 14.68 1.16 10.40
CA LEU A 109 14.26 2.09 11.45
C LEU A 109 14.75 3.52 11.15
N LEU A 110 16.03 3.66 10.77
CA LEU A 110 16.62 4.94 10.38
C LEU A 110 15.89 5.55 9.18
N LEU A 111 15.62 4.75 8.14
CA LEU A 111 14.88 5.20 6.96
C LEU A 111 13.47 5.65 7.32
N THR A 112 12.77 4.87 8.15
CA THR A 112 11.42 5.21 8.62
C THR A 112 11.44 6.52 9.41
N GLY A 113 12.42 6.69 10.30
CA GLY A 113 12.62 7.92 11.06
C GLY A 113 12.91 9.14 10.19
N ALA A 114 13.75 8.99 9.16
CA ALA A 114 14.06 10.06 8.21
C ALA A 114 12.82 10.52 7.43
N ILE A 115 12.00 9.58 6.95
CA ILE A 115 10.75 9.90 6.24
C ILE A 115 9.75 10.57 7.19
N THR A 116 9.66 10.16 8.46
CA THR A 116 8.80 10.86 9.42
C THR A 116 9.28 12.28 9.69
N LEU A 117 10.60 12.49 9.79
CA LEU A 117 11.19 13.81 10.04
C LEU A 117 10.88 14.80 8.90
N GLU A 118 10.74 14.31 7.66
CA GLU A 118 10.43 15.11 6.47
C GLU A 118 9.15 15.95 6.63
N GLY A 119 8.12 15.44 7.32
CA GLY A 119 6.88 16.20 7.53
C GLY A 119 6.83 17.02 8.81
N PHE A 120 7.88 17.02 9.64
CA PHE A 120 7.95 17.84 10.87
C PHE A 120 9.01 18.92 10.79
N TRP A 121 10.07 18.71 10.01
CA TRP A 121 11.22 19.60 9.94
C TRP A 121 11.35 20.19 8.54
N HIS A 122 11.12 21.50 8.42
CA HIS A 122 11.18 22.23 7.15
C HIS A 122 12.29 23.30 7.21
N PRO A 123 13.57 22.93 7.00
CA PRO A 123 14.71 23.85 7.06
C PRO A 123 14.75 24.85 5.89
N GLY A 124 13.83 24.74 4.92
CA GLY A 124 13.76 25.58 3.73
C GLY A 124 14.45 24.95 2.52
N ASN A 125 14.54 25.72 1.43
CA ASN A 125 14.99 25.20 0.14
C ASN A 125 16.51 25.31 -0.03
N ILE A 126 17.11 24.23 -0.51
CA ILE A 126 18.50 24.17 -0.96
C ILE A 126 18.51 24.38 -2.48
N ARG A 127 19.37 25.26 -2.98
CA ARG A 127 19.57 25.44 -4.43
C ARG A 127 20.67 24.52 -4.89
N LEU A 128 20.32 23.55 -5.74
CA LEU A 128 21.26 22.60 -6.35
C LEU A 128 21.06 22.61 -7.86
N ALA A 129 22.12 22.93 -8.62
CA ALA A 129 22.10 22.97 -10.09
C ALA A 129 20.92 23.77 -10.70
N GLY A 130 20.48 24.85 -10.04
CA GLY A 130 19.37 25.69 -10.49
C GLY A 130 17.97 25.22 -10.06
N ALA A 131 17.83 24.02 -9.49
CA ALA A 131 16.58 23.54 -8.91
C ALA A 131 16.51 23.89 -7.40
N ALA A 132 15.35 24.35 -6.95
CA ALA A 132 15.05 24.52 -5.53
C ALA A 132 14.49 23.19 -4.99
N ILE A 133 15.27 22.52 -4.16
CA ILE A 133 14.89 21.24 -3.54
C ILE A 133 14.65 21.52 -2.05
N PRO A 134 13.50 21.14 -1.48
CA PRO A 134 13.27 21.19 -0.05
C PRO A 134 14.39 20.46 0.71
N GLY A 135 15.01 21.10 1.70
CA GLY A 135 16.17 20.56 2.39
C GLY A 135 15.88 19.24 3.12
N GLU A 136 14.65 19.08 3.60
CA GLU A 136 14.12 17.86 4.18
C GLU A 136 14.09 16.69 3.18
N GLN A 137 13.65 16.93 1.94
CA GLN A 137 13.63 15.94 0.87
C GLN A 137 15.06 15.54 0.46
N ALA A 138 15.96 16.52 0.40
CA ALA A 138 17.37 16.27 0.11
C ALA A 138 18.00 15.38 1.20
N LEU A 139 17.76 15.67 2.48
CA LEU A 139 18.26 14.85 3.58
C LEU A 139 17.67 13.45 3.57
N ALA A 140 16.34 13.30 3.42
CA ALA A 140 15.69 12.01 3.37
C ALA A 140 16.22 11.15 2.21
N THR A 141 16.45 11.76 1.04
CA THR A 141 17.05 11.10 -0.13
C THR A 141 18.49 10.65 0.14
N LEU A 142 19.30 11.51 0.77
CA LEU A 142 20.68 11.16 1.15
C LEU A 142 20.71 10.01 2.16
N VAL A 143 19.86 10.04 3.18
CA VAL A 143 19.74 8.96 4.18
C VAL A 143 19.29 7.67 3.51
N ALA A 144 18.33 7.73 2.59
CA ALA A 144 17.88 6.56 1.83
C ALA A 144 19.01 5.96 0.99
N GLY A 145 19.76 6.79 0.25
CA GLY A 145 20.93 6.36 -0.52
C GLY A 145 22.02 5.75 0.36
N PHE A 146 22.29 6.36 1.51
CA PHE A 146 23.23 5.84 2.51
C PHE A 146 22.80 4.47 3.07
N CYS A 147 21.51 4.33 3.42
CA CYS A 147 20.96 3.06 3.89
C CYS A 147 21.06 1.97 2.82
N ILE A 148 20.75 2.29 1.56
CA ILE A 148 20.89 1.35 0.44
C ILE A 148 22.36 0.93 0.27
N LEU A 149 23.29 1.89 0.29
CA LEU A 149 24.73 1.63 0.16
C LEU A 149 25.24 0.73 1.28
N LEU A 150 24.96 1.06 2.54
CA LEU A 150 25.35 0.24 3.68
C LEU A 150 24.71 -1.15 3.61
N SER A 151 23.44 -1.23 3.23
CA SER A 151 22.77 -2.52 3.07
C SER A 151 23.44 -3.35 1.98
N GLU A 152 23.79 -2.77 0.83
CA GLU A 152 24.50 -3.43 -0.29
C GLU A 152 25.90 -3.91 0.09
N LEU A 153 26.68 -3.08 0.78
CA LEU A 153 28.06 -3.40 1.15
C LEU A 153 28.16 -4.44 2.27
N PHE A 154 27.33 -4.32 3.30
CA PHE A 154 27.52 -5.09 4.53
C PHE A 154 26.56 -6.27 4.71
N THR A 155 25.47 -6.38 3.95
CA THR A 155 24.56 -7.54 4.10
C THR A 155 25.13 -8.79 3.44
N PRO A 156 25.31 -9.90 4.20
CA PRO A 156 25.81 -11.16 3.66
C PRO A 156 24.92 -11.72 2.54
N ARG A 157 25.55 -12.28 1.50
CA ARG A 157 24.85 -12.90 0.35
C ARG A 157 23.88 -14.01 0.77
N ALA A 158 24.22 -14.78 1.80
CA ALA A 158 23.36 -15.84 2.33
C ALA A 158 22.00 -15.33 2.83
N ILE A 159 21.96 -14.13 3.44
CA ILE A 159 20.71 -13.51 3.90
C ILE A 159 19.87 -13.06 2.70
N ARG A 160 20.49 -12.44 1.68
CA ARG A 160 19.79 -12.04 0.44
C ARG A 160 19.18 -13.23 -0.29
N GLN A 161 19.94 -14.33 -0.40
CA GLN A 161 19.50 -15.56 -1.05
C GLN A 161 18.34 -16.22 -0.30
N HIS A 162 18.36 -16.24 1.03
CA HIS A 162 17.24 -16.76 1.84
C HIS A 162 15.95 -15.97 1.64
N ASN A 163 16.05 -14.64 1.54
CA ASN A 163 14.92 -13.77 1.22
C ASN A 163 14.53 -13.84 -0.27
N ARG A 164 15.28 -14.56 -1.11
CA ARG A 164 15.09 -14.62 -2.57
C ARG A 164 14.98 -13.22 -3.19
N PHE A 165 15.75 -12.27 -2.65
CA PHE A 165 15.74 -10.90 -3.11
C PHE A 165 16.24 -10.83 -4.55
N ALA A 166 15.50 -10.12 -5.41
CA ALA A 166 15.81 -10.01 -6.83
C ALA A 166 15.64 -8.56 -7.31
N TRP A 167 16.73 -7.97 -7.79
CA TRP A 167 16.74 -6.62 -8.37
C TRP A 167 15.88 -6.50 -9.64
N SER A 168 15.63 -7.61 -10.34
CA SER A 168 14.76 -7.61 -11.52
C SER A 168 13.34 -7.17 -11.20
N ALA A 169 12.77 -7.62 -10.07
CA ALA A 169 11.43 -7.22 -9.65
C ALA A 169 11.36 -5.70 -9.34
N MET A 170 12.38 -5.14 -8.69
CA MET A 170 12.45 -3.69 -8.44
C MET A 170 12.57 -2.90 -9.73
N ARG A 171 13.38 -3.37 -10.69
CA ARG A 171 13.52 -2.74 -12.01
C ARG A 171 12.19 -2.70 -12.77
N GLU A 172 11.44 -3.81 -12.78
CA GLU A 172 10.12 -3.86 -13.42
C GLU A 172 9.17 -2.82 -12.83
N ILE A 173 9.16 -2.67 -11.49
CA ILE A 173 8.31 -1.70 -10.80
C ILE A 173 8.71 -0.27 -11.11
N ILE A 174 10.01 0.04 -11.12
CA ILE A 174 10.49 1.39 -11.47
C ILE A 174 10.04 1.77 -12.88
N ILE A 175 10.16 0.85 -13.83
CA ILE A 175 9.70 1.06 -15.21
C ILE A 175 8.18 1.29 -15.25
N LEU A 176 7.41 0.45 -14.58
CA LEU A 176 5.95 0.57 -14.51
C LEU A 176 5.51 1.90 -13.89
N PHE A 177 6.12 2.28 -12.77
CA PHE A 177 5.79 3.51 -12.06
C PHE A 177 6.11 4.74 -12.91
N PHE A 178 7.27 4.77 -13.56
CA PHE A 178 7.64 5.84 -14.49
C PHE A 178 6.66 5.92 -15.68
N ALA A 179 6.29 4.78 -16.27
CA ALA A 179 5.32 4.74 -17.36
C ALA A 179 3.93 5.27 -16.94
N ILE A 180 3.43 4.88 -15.77
CA ILE A 180 2.17 5.37 -15.21
C ILE A 180 2.22 6.87 -14.99
N PHE A 181 3.28 7.39 -14.34
CA PHE A 181 3.40 8.83 -14.06
C PHE A 181 3.54 9.68 -15.32
N VAL A 182 4.25 9.21 -16.34
CA VAL A 182 4.34 9.93 -17.63
C VAL A 182 2.99 9.95 -18.35
N THR A 183 2.19 8.88 -18.22
CA THR A 183 0.92 8.73 -18.96
C THR A 183 -0.31 9.23 -18.19
N ILE A 184 -0.19 9.62 -16.91
CA ILE A 184 -1.33 10.10 -16.12
C ILE A 184 -1.73 11.54 -16.42
N ALA A 185 -0.83 12.35 -17.00
CA ALA A 185 -1.11 13.78 -17.23
C ALA A 185 -2.41 14.09 -18.01
N PRO A 186 -2.77 13.34 -19.08
CA PRO A 186 -4.06 13.51 -19.75
C PRO A 186 -5.26 13.13 -18.88
N VAL A 187 -5.11 12.14 -17.99
CA VAL A 187 -6.17 11.75 -17.06
C VAL A 187 -6.41 12.85 -16.04
N LEU A 188 -5.32 13.45 -15.52
CA LEU A 188 -5.40 14.63 -14.66
C LEU A 188 -6.16 15.77 -15.34
N SER A 189 -5.84 16.08 -16.60
CA SER A 189 -6.47 17.19 -17.32
C SER A 189 -7.95 16.96 -17.58
N LEU A 190 -8.36 15.73 -17.90
CA LEU A 190 -9.78 15.37 -18.02
C LEU A 190 -10.52 15.49 -16.69
N LEU A 191 -9.90 15.08 -15.58
CA LEU A 191 -10.54 15.12 -14.28
C LEU A 191 -10.76 16.56 -13.78
N HIS A 192 -9.88 17.50 -14.13
CA HIS A 192 -10.07 18.93 -13.85
C HIS A 192 -11.24 19.57 -14.60
N GLN A 193 -11.69 18.96 -15.71
CA GLN A 193 -12.83 19.44 -16.48
C GLN A 193 -14.18 18.99 -15.89
N VAL A 194 -14.16 17.98 -15.01
CA VAL A 194 -15.36 17.50 -14.33
C VAL A 194 -15.52 18.26 -13.01
N ASP A 195 -16.56 19.09 -12.89
CA ASP A 195 -16.83 19.79 -11.64
C ASP A 195 -17.42 18.82 -10.60
N LEU A 196 -16.53 18.21 -9.81
CA LEU A 196 -16.88 17.34 -8.69
C LEU A 196 -17.00 18.10 -7.37
N ARG A 197 -16.86 19.44 -7.34
CA ARG A 197 -16.72 20.22 -6.10
C ARG A 197 -17.97 20.14 -5.21
N GLN A 198 -19.15 20.01 -5.81
CA GLN A 198 -20.42 19.83 -5.09
C GLN A 198 -20.84 18.35 -4.96
N ALA A 199 -20.04 17.42 -5.47
CA ALA A 199 -20.39 16.01 -5.43
C ALA A 199 -20.28 15.42 -4.02
N HIS A 200 -21.17 14.48 -3.73
CA HIS A 200 -21.20 13.76 -2.46
C HIS A 200 -19.88 12.98 -2.24
N PRO A 201 -19.31 12.92 -1.02
CA PRO A 201 -18.10 12.13 -0.72
C PRO A 201 -18.16 10.67 -1.21
N ALA A 202 -19.33 10.05 -1.23
CA ALA A 202 -19.54 8.72 -1.79
C ALA A 202 -19.08 8.61 -3.26
N LEU A 203 -19.36 9.63 -4.08
CA LEU A 203 -18.92 9.64 -5.48
C LEU A 203 -17.39 9.72 -5.58
N TRP A 204 -16.78 10.55 -4.75
CA TRP A 204 -15.31 10.66 -4.66
C TRP A 204 -14.68 9.32 -4.25
N PHE A 205 -15.26 8.62 -3.28
CA PHE A 205 -14.83 7.28 -2.87
C PHE A 205 -14.84 6.28 -4.02
N TRP A 206 -15.94 6.21 -4.78
CA TRP A 206 -16.07 5.27 -5.91
C TRP A 206 -15.17 5.64 -7.09
N LEU A 207 -15.09 6.92 -7.46
CA LEU A 207 -14.24 7.37 -8.57
C LEU A 207 -12.75 7.16 -8.25
N ALA A 208 -12.31 7.59 -7.06
CA ALA A 208 -10.95 7.32 -6.59
C ALA A 208 -10.68 5.83 -6.50
N GLY A 209 -11.65 5.04 -6.03
CA GLY A 209 -11.54 3.59 -5.96
C GLY A 209 -11.35 2.91 -7.31
N ILE A 210 -12.23 3.19 -8.27
CA ILE A 210 -12.17 2.59 -9.62
C ILE A 210 -10.85 2.97 -10.30
N CYS A 211 -10.44 4.24 -10.23
CA CYS A 211 -9.16 4.67 -10.75
C CYS A 211 -8.00 3.94 -10.08
N SER A 212 -8.01 3.80 -8.75
CA SER A 212 -6.94 3.12 -8.01
C SER A 212 -6.80 1.66 -8.40
N ALA A 213 -7.92 0.96 -8.60
CA ALA A 213 -7.92 -0.43 -9.06
C ALA A 213 -7.28 -0.62 -10.44
N LEU A 214 -7.18 0.43 -11.27
CA LEU A 214 -6.69 0.38 -12.66
C LEU A 214 -5.33 1.05 -12.88
N LEU A 215 -5.03 2.14 -12.15
CA LEU A 215 -3.92 3.04 -12.43
C LEU A 215 -2.77 2.99 -11.40
N ASP A 216 -2.95 2.34 -10.25
CA ASP A 216 -2.13 2.41 -9.02
C ASP A 216 -2.66 3.43 -7.99
N SER A 217 -2.52 3.09 -6.71
CA SER A 217 -3.12 3.83 -5.59
C SER A 217 -2.49 5.20 -5.36
N ALA A 218 -1.15 5.32 -5.43
CA ALA A 218 -0.44 6.56 -5.12
C ALA A 218 -0.76 7.71 -6.10
N PRO A 219 -0.63 7.52 -7.43
CA PRO A 219 -0.93 8.58 -8.38
C PRO A 219 -2.43 8.89 -8.43
N THR A 220 -3.29 7.90 -8.18
CA THR A 220 -4.73 8.13 -8.05
C THR A 220 -5.06 9.04 -6.86
N TYR A 221 -4.49 8.79 -5.69
CA TYR A 221 -4.69 9.65 -4.53
C TYR A 221 -4.28 11.10 -4.83
N LEU A 222 -3.10 11.29 -5.42
CA LEU A 222 -2.61 12.62 -5.76
C LEU A 222 -3.57 13.34 -6.72
N MET A 223 -4.04 12.65 -7.76
CA MET A 223 -4.99 13.19 -8.72
C MET A 223 -6.26 13.72 -8.06
N PHE A 224 -6.89 12.90 -7.21
CA PHE A 224 -8.13 13.29 -6.54
C PHE A 224 -7.90 14.32 -5.43
N PHE A 225 -6.74 14.29 -4.77
CA PHE A 225 -6.35 15.30 -3.79
C PHE A 225 -6.22 16.69 -4.43
N GLU A 226 -5.57 16.79 -5.60
CA GLU A 226 -5.45 18.04 -6.36
C GLU A 226 -6.82 18.49 -6.88
N ALA A 227 -7.64 17.57 -7.41
CA ALA A 227 -8.98 17.88 -7.87
C ALA A 227 -9.93 18.37 -6.75
N ALA A 228 -9.72 17.88 -5.53
CA ALA A 228 -10.44 18.32 -4.33
C ALA A 228 -9.95 19.69 -3.81
N GLY A 229 -8.97 20.30 -4.48
CA GLY A 229 -8.47 21.64 -4.22
C GLY A 229 -6.99 21.69 -3.83
N GLY A 230 -6.32 20.56 -3.59
CA GLY A 230 -4.86 20.50 -3.38
C GLY A 230 -4.35 21.11 -2.07
N HIS A 231 -5.23 21.59 -1.20
CA HIS A 231 -4.87 22.24 0.07
C HIS A 231 -5.19 21.31 1.24
N ALA A 232 -4.17 20.75 1.89
CA ALA A 232 -4.37 19.85 3.03
C ALA A 232 -5.18 20.52 4.15
N ALA A 233 -4.95 21.79 4.44
CA ALA A 233 -5.62 22.53 5.52
C ALA A 233 -7.16 22.51 5.40
N SER A 234 -7.71 22.66 4.19
CA SER A 234 -9.17 22.59 3.98
C SER A 234 -9.68 21.16 4.06
N LEU A 235 -8.94 20.21 3.51
CA LEU A 235 -9.34 18.80 3.41
C LEU A 235 -9.31 18.05 4.75
N VAL A 236 -8.42 18.44 5.67
CA VAL A 236 -8.30 17.82 7.01
C VAL A 236 -9.27 18.41 8.03
N THR A 237 -9.94 19.52 7.68
CA THR A 237 -10.89 20.19 8.59
C THR A 237 -12.05 19.24 8.91
N PRO A 238 -12.39 19.01 10.19
CA PRO A 238 -13.49 18.13 10.57
C PRO A 238 -14.82 18.53 9.89
N PRO A 239 -15.61 17.57 9.38
CA PRO A 239 -15.49 16.12 9.60
C PRO A 239 -14.54 15.39 8.62
N SER A 240 -13.78 16.09 7.78
CA SER A 240 -12.77 15.55 6.84
C SER A 240 -13.29 14.44 5.89
N ARG A 241 -14.61 14.33 5.71
CA ARG A 241 -15.27 13.24 4.97
C ARG A 241 -14.77 13.09 3.53
N LEU A 242 -14.49 14.22 2.86
CA LEU A 242 -13.99 14.21 1.49
C LEU A 242 -12.59 13.57 1.40
N LEU A 243 -11.67 13.98 2.27
CA LEU A 243 -10.33 13.40 2.31
C LEU A 243 -10.38 11.93 2.73
N SER A 244 -11.22 11.57 3.70
CA SER A 244 -11.45 10.18 4.11
C SER A 244 -12.00 9.33 2.97
N ALA A 245 -12.90 9.86 2.15
CA ALA A 245 -13.44 9.18 0.97
C ALA A 245 -12.36 8.95 -0.10
N ILE A 246 -11.57 9.98 -0.42
CA ILE A 246 -10.47 9.88 -1.39
C ILE A 246 -9.42 8.89 -0.91
N ALA A 247 -8.99 9.00 0.36
CA ALA A 247 -8.00 8.13 0.95
C ALA A 247 -8.48 6.68 1.03
N SER A 248 -9.72 6.44 1.47
CA SER A 248 -10.29 5.09 1.54
C SER A 248 -10.46 4.47 0.16
N GLY A 249 -10.90 5.26 -0.83
CA GLY A 249 -11.01 4.81 -2.22
C GLY A 249 -9.64 4.40 -2.76
N ALA A 250 -8.65 5.29 -2.65
CA ALA A 250 -7.30 5.05 -3.15
C ALA A 250 -6.58 3.88 -2.45
N VAL A 251 -6.75 3.70 -1.14
CA VAL A 251 -6.05 2.64 -0.39
C VAL A 251 -6.75 1.29 -0.56
N PHE A 252 -8.07 1.22 -0.38
CA PHE A 252 -8.75 -0.07 -0.29
C PHE A 252 -9.04 -0.71 -1.65
N PHE A 253 -9.36 0.08 -2.68
CA PHE A 253 -9.59 -0.48 -4.03
C PHE A 253 -8.30 -0.93 -4.69
N GLY A 254 -7.13 -0.50 -4.22
CA GLY A 254 -5.84 -1.00 -4.67
C GLY A 254 -5.75 -2.53 -4.62
N ALA A 255 -6.47 -3.17 -3.69
CA ALA A 255 -6.54 -4.63 -3.57
C ALA A 255 -7.43 -5.33 -4.63
N ALA A 256 -8.28 -4.60 -5.35
CA ALA A 256 -9.25 -5.16 -6.29
C ALA A 256 -8.60 -5.80 -7.53
N THR A 257 -7.36 -5.40 -7.87
CA THR A 257 -6.60 -6.01 -8.95
C THR A 257 -5.12 -6.19 -8.54
N TYR A 258 -4.37 -6.96 -9.33
CA TYR A 258 -2.91 -7.05 -9.12
C TYR A 258 -2.16 -5.76 -9.53
N LEU A 259 -2.80 -4.87 -10.31
CA LEU A 259 -2.23 -3.62 -10.79
C LEU A 259 -2.49 -2.46 -9.84
N GLY A 260 -3.54 -2.55 -9.00
CA GLY A 260 -3.98 -1.43 -8.19
C GLY A 260 -2.99 -0.99 -7.11
N ASN A 261 -2.00 -1.82 -6.79
CA ASN A 261 -0.89 -1.46 -5.92
C ASN A 261 0.35 -2.32 -6.24
N ALA A 262 1.53 -1.69 -6.35
CA ALA A 262 2.78 -2.38 -6.68
C ALA A 262 3.10 -3.65 -5.85
N PRO A 263 2.86 -3.70 -4.52
CA PRO A 263 3.08 -4.90 -3.72
C PRO A 263 2.22 -6.10 -4.14
N ASN A 264 1.03 -5.90 -4.73
CA ASN A 264 0.12 -6.99 -5.08
C ASN A 264 0.75 -7.91 -6.14
N LEU A 265 1.32 -7.32 -7.20
CA LEU A 265 2.04 -8.05 -8.25
C LEU A 265 3.27 -8.77 -7.69
N MET A 266 4.02 -8.13 -6.79
CA MET A 266 5.19 -8.74 -6.14
C MET A 266 4.81 -9.94 -5.27
N ILE A 267 3.77 -9.80 -4.44
CA ILE A 267 3.28 -10.87 -3.58
C ILE A 267 2.84 -12.06 -4.43
N ARG A 268 2.10 -11.81 -5.53
CA ARG A 268 1.74 -12.84 -6.51
C ARG A 268 2.98 -13.53 -7.08
N ALA A 269 3.98 -12.77 -7.53
CA ALA A 269 5.19 -13.32 -8.12
C ALA A 269 6.01 -14.14 -7.11
N ILE A 270 6.14 -13.67 -5.87
CA ILE A 270 6.82 -14.38 -4.77
C ILE A 270 6.10 -15.69 -4.45
N ALA A 271 4.77 -15.66 -4.36
CA ALA A 271 3.95 -16.84 -4.11
C ALA A 271 4.08 -17.87 -5.25
N ALA A 272 4.02 -17.42 -6.50
CA ALA A 272 4.20 -18.29 -7.67
C ALA A 272 5.59 -18.95 -7.71
N ARG A 273 6.66 -18.20 -7.43
CA ARG A 273 8.04 -18.74 -7.31
C ARG A 273 8.21 -19.73 -6.15
N ARG A 274 7.28 -19.77 -5.20
CA ARG A 274 7.22 -20.74 -4.10
C ARG A 274 6.26 -21.90 -4.37
N GLY A 275 5.76 -22.04 -5.60
CA GLY A 275 4.91 -23.15 -6.03
C GLY A 275 3.43 -22.96 -5.70
N VAL A 276 3.00 -21.78 -5.23
CA VAL A 276 1.57 -21.49 -5.04
C VAL A 276 0.93 -21.19 -6.39
N LYS A 277 -0.09 -21.95 -6.78
CA LYS A 277 -0.83 -21.78 -8.04
C LYS A 277 -1.75 -20.55 -7.99
N MET A 278 -1.18 -19.35 -8.01
CA MET A 278 -1.94 -18.10 -7.92
C MET A 278 -2.98 -17.99 -9.06
N PRO A 279 -4.18 -17.45 -8.78
CA PRO A 279 -5.17 -17.18 -9.82
C PRO A 279 -4.61 -16.18 -10.84
N GLY A 280 -5.02 -16.34 -12.10
CA GLY A 280 -4.74 -15.37 -13.16
C GLY A 280 -5.34 -14.00 -12.87
N PHE A 281 -5.03 -12.99 -13.70
CA PHE A 281 -5.44 -11.61 -13.44
C PHE A 281 -6.97 -11.46 -13.31
N ALA A 282 -7.73 -11.91 -14.31
CA ALA A 282 -9.18 -11.77 -14.30
C ALA A 282 -9.85 -12.52 -13.13
N LEU A 283 -9.40 -13.75 -12.85
CA LEU A 283 -9.94 -14.55 -11.75
C LEU A 283 -9.63 -13.95 -10.38
N TYR A 284 -8.41 -13.44 -10.18
CA TYR A 284 -8.07 -12.71 -8.96
C TYR A 284 -8.99 -11.50 -8.78
N SER A 285 -9.15 -10.67 -9.81
CA SER A 285 -9.97 -9.48 -9.73
C SER A 285 -11.44 -9.81 -9.45
N ALA A 286 -11.97 -10.87 -10.07
CA ALA A 286 -13.33 -11.35 -9.78
C ALA A 286 -13.50 -11.77 -8.32
N ILE A 287 -12.54 -12.53 -7.76
CA ILE A 287 -12.56 -12.95 -6.35
C ILE A 287 -12.45 -11.74 -5.42
N ALA A 288 -11.51 -10.83 -5.69
CA ALA A 288 -11.30 -9.65 -4.87
C ALA A 288 -12.54 -8.74 -4.89
N CYS A 289 -13.10 -8.46 -6.07
CA CYS A 289 -14.33 -7.66 -6.20
C CYS A 289 -15.54 -8.33 -5.54
N ALA A 290 -15.70 -9.65 -5.64
CA ALA A 290 -16.79 -10.36 -4.98
C ALA A 290 -16.75 -10.22 -3.45
N ILE A 291 -15.55 -10.11 -2.88
CA ILE A 291 -15.35 -9.88 -1.44
C ILE A 291 -15.49 -8.40 -1.08
N LEU A 292 -14.86 -7.51 -1.86
CA LEU A 292 -14.68 -6.11 -1.52
C LEU A 292 -15.86 -5.21 -1.89
N LEU A 293 -16.53 -5.44 -3.03
CA LEU A 293 -17.63 -4.57 -3.48
C LEU A 293 -18.79 -4.51 -2.49
N PRO A 294 -19.25 -5.62 -1.87
CA PRO A 294 -20.28 -5.55 -0.84
C PRO A 294 -19.85 -4.69 0.35
N ILE A 295 -18.58 -4.81 0.78
CA ILE A 295 -18.02 -4.04 1.89
C ILE A 295 -17.97 -2.55 1.52
N PHE A 296 -17.51 -2.23 0.31
CA PHE A 296 -17.41 -0.86 -0.19
C PHE A 296 -18.79 -0.22 -0.35
N MET A 297 -19.80 -0.98 -0.74
CA MET A 297 -21.18 -0.51 -0.79
C MET A 297 -21.72 -0.16 0.59
N ILE A 298 -21.50 -1.01 1.59
CA ILE A 298 -21.87 -0.73 2.98
C ILE A 298 -21.13 0.53 3.48
N MET A 299 -19.82 0.59 3.28
CA MET A 299 -18.99 1.75 3.66
C MET A 299 -19.47 3.05 3.02
N SER A 300 -19.80 3.01 1.72
CA SER A 300 -20.35 4.13 0.97
C SER A 300 -21.67 4.63 1.57
N LEU A 301 -22.54 3.72 2.02
CA LEU A 301 -23.85 4.06 2.58
C LEU A 301 -23.80 4.51 4.05
N THR A 302 -22.81 4.06 4.83
CA THR A 302 -22.72 4.35 6.27
C THR A 302 -21.77 5.48 6.63
N ILE A 303 -20.63 5.61 5.93
CA ILE A 303 -19.57 6.59 6.25
C ILE A 303 -19.61 7.77 5.28
N PHE A 304 -19.83 7.51 3.99
CA PHE A 304 -19.69 8.51 2.93
C PHE A 304 -21.03 8.98 2.34
N ARG A 305 -22.13 8.68 3.02
CA ARG A 305 -23.49 9.18 2.71
C ARG A 305 -23.83 10.44 3.52
#